data_AF-A0A972EZB4-F1
#
_entry.id   AF-A0A972EZB4-F1
#
_cell.length_a   1.000
_cell.length_b   1.000
_cell.length_c   1.000
_cell.angle_alpha   90.00
_cell.angle_beta   90.00
_cell.angle_gamma   90.00
#
_symmetry.space_group_name_H-M   'P 1'
#
loop_
_entity.id
_entity.type
_entity.pdbx_description
1 polymer ?
#
loop_
_entity_poly.entity_id
_entity_poly.type
_entity_poly.pdbx_seq_one_letter_code
_entity_poly.pdbx_strand_id
1 'polypeptide(L)'
;MVGSMRPSFWKPDIAVDLGTAWIRVAYGTRSLKSVPSVFDGRSVLRAGAVVDREAAAAVLGPLLAGARRFGVVPPRAIACLPSDVNPQEIAAVRYSVLKAGAADVF
;
A
#
# COMPACT_ATOMS: atom_id res chain seq x y z
N MET A 1 7.46 -15.66 8.73
CA MET A 1 6.44 -16.35 7.92
C MET A 1 5.78 -15.29 7.07
N VAL A 2 6.15 -15.18 5.79
CA VAL A 2 5.48 -14.26 4.86
C VAL A 2 4.11 -14.85 4.58
N GLY A 3 3.05 -14.18 4.99
CA GLY A 3 1.69 -14.67 4.78
C GLY A 3 1.40 -14.74 3.28
N SER A 4 0.89 -15.86 2.78
CA SER A 4 0.42 -15.94 1.39
C SER A 4 -1.03 -15.50 1.33
N MET A 5 -1.33 -14.49 0.51
CA MET A 5 -2.68 -14.04 0.26
C MET A 5 -3.43 -15.08 -0.59
N ARG A 6 -4.32 -15.85 0.03
CA ARG A 6 -5.22 -16.77 -0.71
C ARG A 6 -6.36 -16.00 -1.36
N PRO A 7 -6.76 -16.30 -2.61
CA PRO A 7 -7.85 -15.59 -3.28
C PRO A 7 -9.12 -15.53 -2.44
N SER A 8 -9.73 -14.35 -2.34
CA SER A 8 -11.03 -14.16 -1.70
C SER A 8 -12.06 -13.81 -2.76
N PHE A 9 -13.19 -14.52 -2.76
CA PHE A 9 -14.32 -14.18 -3.63
C PHE A 9 -14.96 -12.83 -3.24
N TRP A 10 -14.80 -12.42 -1.98
CA TRP A 10 -15.50 -11.28 -1.40
C TRP A 10 -14.64 -10.03 -1.24
N LYS A 11 -13.36 -10.18 -0.88
CA LYS A 11 -12.44 -9.05 -0.68
C LYS A 11 -11.57 -8.86 -1.93
N PRO A 12 -11.51 -7.65 -2.50
CA PRO A 12 -10.62 -7.37 -3.62
C PRO A 12 -9.15 -7.47 -3.17
N ASP A 13 -8.30 -8.03 -4.03
CA ASP A 13 -6.88 -8.16 -3.78
C ASP A 13 -6.10 -7.13 -4.61
N ILE A 14 -5.19 -6.40 -3.96
CA ILE A 14 -4.35 -5.38 -4.58
C ILE A 14 -2.87 -5.65 -4.28
N ALA A 15 -1.99 -5.23 -5.19
CA ALA A 15 -0.56 -5.16 -4.94
C ALA A 15 -0.15 -3.69 -4.76
N VAL A 16 0.65 -3.41 -3.74
CA VAL A 16 1.13 -2.07 -3.39
C VAL A 16 2.65 -2.04 -3.56
N ASP A 17 3.12 -1.17 -4.44
CA ASP A 17 4.54 -0.88 -4.66
C ASP A 17 4.85 0.52 -4.13
N LEU A 18 5.72 0.59 -3.12
CA LEU A 18 6.13 1.83 -2.46
C LEU A 18 7.51 2.24 -2.95
N GLY A 19 7.57 2.84 -4.14
CA GLY A 19 8.81 3.38 -4.68
C GLY A 19 9.16 4.74 -4.08
N THR A 20 10.44 5.10 -4.05
CA THR A 20 10.90 6.42 -3.57
C THR A 20 10.42 7.58 -4.43
N ALA A 21 10.16 7.34 -5.73
CA ALA A 21 9.65 8.35 -6.66
C ALA A 21 8.13 8.23 -6.88
N TRP A 22 7.63 7.00 -7.00
CA TRP A 22 6.24 6.72 -7.31
C TRP A 22 5.69 5.62 -6.40
N ILE A 23 4.50 5.83 -5.88
CA ILE A 23 3.66 4.78 -5.28
C ILE A 23 2.74 4.25 -6.36
N ARG A 24 2.60 2.92 -6.44
CA ARG A 24 1.72 2.25 -7.40
C ARG A 24 0.82 1.25 -6.69
N VAL A 25 -0.42 1.18 -7.16
CA VAL A 25 -1.40 0.17 -6.71
C VAL A 25 -1.94 -0.54 -7.93
N ALA A 26 -1.73 -1.85 -7.99
CA ALA A 26 -2.31 -2.73 -9.00
C ALA A 26 -3.60 -3.36 -8.46
N TYR A 27 -4.66 -3.33 -9.27
CA TYR A 27 -5.98 -3.87 -8.96
C TYR A 27 -6.26 -5.06 -9.88
N GLY A 28 -6.05 -6.28 -9.37
CA GLY A 28 -6.12 -7.49 -10.19
C GLY A 28 -5.16 -7.46 -11.38
N THR A 29 -5.61 -7.92 -12.56
CA THR A 29 -4.76 -8.06 -13.76
C THR A 29 -4.89 -6.91 -14.78
N ARG A 30 -5.75 -5.92 -14.53
CA ARG A 30 -6.20 -4.97 -15.58
C ARG A 30 -6.04 -3.50 -15.25
N SER A 31 -5.73 -3.13 -14.01
CA SER A 31 -5.65 -1.71 -13.64
C SER A 31 -4.45 -1.44 -12.75
N LEU A 32 -3.78 -0.33 -13.03
CA LEU A 32 -2.66 0.22 -12.27
C LEU A 32 -2.95 1.70 -12.07
N LYS A 33 -2.83 2.19 -10.84
CA LYS A 33 -2.80 3.62 -10.54
C LYS A 33 -1.47 3.96 -9.90
N SER A 34 -0.94 5.13 -10.23
CA SER A 34 0.31 5.63 -9.69
C SER A 34 0.19 7.08 -9.27
N VAL A 35 0.86 7.42 -8.19
CA VAL A 35 0.99 8.80 -7.68
C VAL A 35 2.43 9.06 -7.28
N PRO A 36 2.92 10.30 -7.34
CA PRO A 36 4.22 10.65 -6.80
C PRO A 36 4.29 10.27 -5.31
N SER A 37 5.46 9.87 -4.83
CA SER A 37 5.71 9.52 -3.42
C SER A 37 5.85 10.76 -2.53
N VAL A 38 4.97 11.75 -2.73
CA VAL A 38 5.04 13.07 -2.12
C VAL A 38 3.71 13.40 -1.45
N PHE A 39 3.79 13.95 -0.24
CA PHE A 39 2.65 14.51 0.48
C PHE A 39 3.04 15.90 0.98
N ASP A 40 2.20 16.89 0.71
CA ASP A 40 2.43 18.29 1.10
C ASP A 40 3.85 18.79 0.74
N GLY A 41 4.30 18.47 -0.49
CA GLY A 41 5.61 18.84 -1.01
C GLY A 41 6.81 18.08 -0.45
N ARG A 42 6.61 17.09 0.44
CA ARG A 42 7.68 16.29 1.05
C ARG A 42 7.61 14.83 0.63
N SER A 43 8.77 14.20 0.46
CA SER A 43 8.82 12.77 0.16
C SER A 43 8.35 11.94 1.35
N VAL A 44 7.44 11.00 1.11
CA VAL A 44 6.96 10.06 2.15
C VAL A 44 7.87 8.84 2.29
N LEU A 45 8.77 8.63 1.32
CA LEU A 45 9.80 7.61 1.32
C LEU A 45 11.20 8.21 1.17
N ARG A 46 12.21 7.57 1.77
CA ARG A 46 13.63 7.92 1.58
C ARG A 46 14.47 6.64 1.60
N ALA A 47 15.36 6.49 0.61
CA ALA A 47 16.24 5.33 0.49
C ALA A 47 15.52 3.97 0.58
N GLY A 48 14.29 3.87 0.04
CA GLY A 48 13.48 2.64 0.06
C GLY A 48 12.59 2.45 1.30
N ALA A 49 12.74 3.29 2.32
CA ALA A 49 11.97 3.20 3.57
C ALA A 49 10.87 4.27 3.66
N VAL A 50 9.74 3.93 4.29
CA VAL A 50 8.70 4.89 4.67
C VAL A 50 9.22 5.73 5.83
N VAL A 51 9.41 7.04 5.61
CA VAL A 51 9.92 7.98 6.63
C VAL A 51 8.81 8.75 7.33
N ASP A 52 7.65 8.88 6.68
CA ASP A 52 6.44 9.46 7.28
C ASP A 52 5.25 8.54 6.99
N ARG A 53 4.89 7.75 7.99
CA ARG A 53 3.84 6.73 7.86
C ARG A 53 2.43 7.32 7.75
N GLU A 54 2.18 8.51 8.29
CA GLU A 54 0.88 9.18 8.20
C GLU A 54 0.72 9.80 6.82
N ALA A 55 1.75 10.48 6.33
CA ALA A 55 1.79 11.02 4.99
C ALA A 55 1.65 9.91 3.93
N ALA A 56 2.36 8.78 4.11
CA ALA A 56 2.21 7.63 3.23
C ALA A 56 0.77 7.08 3.25
N ALA A 57 0.12 7.01 4.41
CA ALA A 57 -1.28 6.59 4.50
C ALA A 57 -2.23 7.57 3.78
N ALA A 58 -1.98 8.87 3.91
CA ALA A 58 -2.76 9.91 3.24
C ALA A 58 -2.64 9.84 1.71
N VAL A 59 -1.44 9.58 1.18
CA VAL A 59 -1.21 9.37 -0.26
C VAL A 59 -1.90 8.10 -0.76
N LEU A 60 -1.83 7.00 0.03
CA LEU A 60 -2.44 5.72 -0.33
C LEU A 60 -3.97 5.73 -0.25
N GLY A 61 -4.57 6.55 0.63
CA GLY A 61 -6.01 6.57 0.91
C GLY A 61 -6.89 6.67 -0.35
N PRO A 62 -6.70 7.68 -1.22
CA PRO A 62 -7.46 7.80 -2.47
C PRO A 62 -7.28 6.60 -3.42
N LEU A 63 -6.09 6.01 -3.47
CA LEU A 63 -5.83 4.82 -4.29
C LEU A 63 -6.58 3.60 -3.77
N LEU A 64 -6.54 3.35 -2.47
CA LEU A 64 -7.22 2.21 -1.84
C LEU A 64 -8.74 2.39 -1.79
N ALA A 65 -9.23 3.62 -1.67
CA ALA A 65 -10.66 3.92 -1.80
C ALA A 65 -11.19 3.48 -3.18
N GLY A 66 -10.42 3.72 -4.25
CA GLY A 66 -10.74 3.23 -5.59
C GLY A 66 -10.68 1.71 -5.76
N ALA A 67 -10.10 0.97 -4.81
CA ALA A 67 -10.05 -0.50 -4.83
C ALA A 67 -11.30 -1.15 -4.25
N ARG A 68 -12.12 -0.39 -3.51
CA ARG A 68 -13.20 -0.96 -2.71
C ARG A 68 -14.27 -1.56 -3.59
N ARG A 69 -14.67 -2.80 -3.30
CA ARG A 69 -15.79 -3.44 -4.00
C ARG A 69 -17.09 -2.79 -3.54
N PHE A 70 -17.90 -2.35 -4.50
CA PHE A 70 -19.13 -1.57 -4.27
C PHE A 70 -18.93 -0.31 -3.41
N GLY A 71 -17.70 0.23 -3.35
CA GLY A 71 -17.35 1.38 -2.51
C GLY A 71 -17.24 1.09 -1.01
N VAL A 72 -17.62 -0.10 -0.53
CA VAL A 72 -17.72 -0.43 0.90
C VAL A 72 -16.76 -1.51 1.36
N VAL A 73 -16.49 -2.54 0.56
CA VAL A 73 -15.65 -3.66 1.02
C VAL A 73 -14.17 -3.29 0.86
N PRO A 74 -13.39 -3.25 1.95
CA PRO A 74 -11.98 -2.91 1.89
C PRO A 74 -11.14 -3.99 1.19
N PRO A 75 -10.10 -3.61 0.44
CA PRO A 75 -9.19 -4.55 -0.20
C PRO A 75 -8.26 -5.23 0.80
N ARG A 76 -7.64 -6.32 0.40
CA ARG A 76 -6.43 -6.85 1.06
C ARG A 76 -5.23 -6.50 0.19
N ALA A 77 -4.12 -6.15 0.80
CA ALA A 77 -2.93 -5.71 0.10
C ALA A 77 -1.77 -6.69 0.26
N ILE A 78 -1.06 -6.99 -0.82
CA ILE A 78 0.31 -7.49 -0.75
C ILE A 78 1.25 -6.31 -0.98
N ALA A 79 2.23 -6.10 -0.11
CA ALA A 79 3.14 -4.96 -0.21
C ALA A 79 4.54 -5.40 -0.62
N CYS A 80 5.09 -4.74 -1.64
CA CYS A 80 6.50 -4.91 -1.98
C CYS A 80 7.37 -4.22 -0.93
N LEU A 81 8.44 -4.90 -0.52
CA LEU A 81 9.44 -4.39 0.40
C LEU A 81 10.83 -4.57 -0.21
N PRO A 82 11.79 -3.67 0.07
CA PRO A 82 13.17 -3.86 -0.33
C PRO A 82 13.77 -5.07 0.39
N SER A 83 14.79 -5.71 -0.20
CA SER A 83 15.34 -6.97 0.30
C SER A 83 16.08 -6.84 1.63
N ASP A 84 16.56 -5.64 1.95
CA ASP A 84 17.29 -5.27 3.17
C ASP A 84 16.38 -4.64 4.25
N VAL A 85 15.05 -4.76 4.08
CA VAL A 85 14.06 -4.18 5.00
C VAL A 85 14.24 -4.68 6.43
N ASN A 86 14.12 -3.77 7.40
CA ASN A 86 14.15 -4.08 8.83
C ASN A 86 12.72 -4.14 9.46
N PRO A 87 12.55 -4.68 10.68
CA PRO A 87 11.22 -4.81 11.30
C PRO A 87 10.45 -3.49 11.49
N GLN A 88 11.15 -2.36 11.70
CA GLN A 88 10.53 -1.06 11.87
C GLN A 88 9.95 -0.56 10.54
N GLU A 89 10.67 -0.77 9.44
CA GLU A 89 10.23 -0.44 8.09
C GLU A 89 9.03 -1.30 7.66
N ILE A 90 9.06 -2.61 7.97
CA ILE A 90 7.90 -3.50 7.79
C ILE A 90 6.69 -2.96 8.54
N ALA A 91 6.86 -2.57 9.81
CA ALA A 91 5.78 -2.03 10.63
C ALA A 91 5.24 -0.70 10.09
N ALA A 92 6.11 0.17 9.56
CA ALA A 92 5.72 1.43 8.94
C ALA A 92 4.86 1.20 7.70
N VAL A 93 5.27 0.29 6.80
CA VAL A 93 4.48 -0.08 5.61
C VAL A 93 3.14 -0.69 6.02
N ARG A 94 3.14 -1.65 6.95
CA ARG A 94 1.92 -2.28 7.44
C ARG A 94 0.96 -1.25 8.03
N TYR A 95 1.47 -0.33 8.85
CA TYR A 95 0.68 0.76 9.42
C TYR A 95 0.06 1.62 8.32
N SER A 96 0.85 2.13 7.38
CA SER A 96 0.38 3.06 6.35
C SER A 96 -0.70 2.44 5.47
N VAL A 97 -0.53 1.18 5.06
CA VAL A 97 -1.49 0.49 4.18
C VAL A 97 -2.79 0.14 4.91
N LEU A 98 -2.72 -0.32 6.17
CA LEU A 98 -3.91 -0.54 7.00
C LEU A 98 -4.65 0.77 7.27
N LYS A 99 -3.92 1.83 7.63
CA LYS A 99 -4.46 3.16 7.90
C LYS A 99 -5.14 3.76 6.67
N ALA A 100 -4.59 3.51 5.48
CA ALA A 100 -5.18 3.90 4.20
C ALA A 100 -6.46 3.12 3.82
N GLY A 101 -6.84 2.11 4.61
CA GLY A 101 -8.12 1.41 4.50
C GLY A 101 -8.06 0.01 3.92
N ALA A 102 -6.88 -0.61 3.87
CA ALA A 102 -6.78 -2.05 3.62
C ALA A 102 -7.31 -2.85 4.83
N ALA A 103 -7.93 -3.98 4.57
CA ALA A 103 -8.40 -4.91 5.59
C ALA A 103 -7.27 -5.75 6.19
N ASP A 104 -6.25 -6.04 5.39
CA ASP A 104 -5.08 -6.83 5.79
C ASP A 104 -3.91 -6.55 4.83
N VAL A 105 -2.69 -6.85 5.30
CA VAL A 105 -1.44 -6.63 4.57
C VAL A 105 -0.55 -7.87 4.67
N PHE A 106 -0.05 -8.32 3.54
CA PHE A 106 0.81 -9.50 3.37
C PHE A 106 2.20 -9.12 2.89
#